data_AF-A0A7X6PFN3-F1
#
_entry.id   AF-A0A7X6PFN3-F1
#
_cell.length_a   1.000
_cell.length_b   1.000
_cell.length_c   1.000
_cell.angle_alpha   90.00
_cell.angle_beta   90.00
_cell.angle_gamma   90.00
#
_symmetry.space_group_name_H-M   'P 1'
#
loop_
_entity.id
_entity.type
_entity.pdbx_description
1 polymer ?
#
loop_
_entity_poly.entity_id
_entity_poly.type
_entity_poly.pdbx_seq_one_letter_code
_entity_poly.pdbx_strand_id
1 'polypeptide(L)'
;MIIEFYSEGPGVLIEKERRILFIADIHMGIEHELQKSGFYIRSRGQERITRICNLITESDPDMMVILGDVKHRIPGTSYQEFFELNNLFSAIRKLIPFIVTPGNHDPGIEEFLKTEEISKKE
;
A
#
# COMPACT_ATOMS: atom_id res chain seq x y z
N MET A 1 15.15 -10.21 17.69
CA MET A 1 13.98 -9.69 16.95
C MET A 1 13.60 -8.40 17.62
N ILE A 2 13.82 -7.29 16.93
CA ILE A 2 13.40 -5.96 17.37
C ILE A 2 12.12 -5.64 16.61
N ILE A 3 11.10 -5.14 17.32
CA ILE A 3 9.83 -4.68 16.74
C ILE A 3 9.73 -3.20 17.07
N GLU A 4 9.63 -2.37 16.03
CA GLU A 4 9.45 -0.93 16.17
C GLU A 4 8.16 -0.50 15.45
N PHE A 5 7.37 0.33 16.13
CA PHE A 5 6.13 0.91 15.60
C PHE A 5 6.36 2.38 15.24
N TYR A 6 6.08 2.73 14.00
CA TYR A 6 6.28 4.09 13.50
C TYR A 6 5.01 4.93 13.70
N SER A 7 5.16 6.10 14.31
CA SER A 7 4.06 7.04 14.55
C SER A 7 3.49 7.65 13.28
N GLU A 8 4.31 7.70 12.22
CA GLU A 8 3.89 8.22 10.91
C GLU A 8 2.88 7.30 10.23
N GLY A 9 2.68 6.06 10.65
CA GLY A 9 1.60 5.21 10.17
C GLY A 9 1.79 3.75 10.54
N PRO A 10 0.72 2.94 10.60
CA PRO A 10 0.83 1.57 11.09
C PRO A 10 1.73 0.78 10.13
N GLY A 11 2.97 0.57 10.57
CA GLY A 11 3.98 -0.21 9.92
C GLY A 11 4.81 -0.89 10.99
N VAL A 12 5.25 -2.11 10.68
CA VAL A 12 6.05 -2.93 11.59
C VAL A 12 7.37 -3.22 10.91
N LEU A 13 8.47 -2.73 11.49
CA LEU A 13 9.81 -3.13 11.07
C LEU A 13 10.22 -4.40 11.82
N ILE A 14 10.59 -5.44 11.08
CA ILE A 14 11.17 -6.67 11.64
C ILE A 14 12.62 -6.76 11.19
N GLU A 15 13.52 -6.85 12.17
CA GLU A 15 14.96 -6.98 11.92
C GLU A 15 15.52 -8.30 12.48
N LYS A 16 16.14 -9.08 11.58
CA LYS A 16 16.97 -10.26 11.89
C LYS A 16 18.23 -10.29 11.02
N GLU A 17 18.20 -11.02 9.91
CA GLU A 17 19.28 -11.03 8.89
C GLU A 17 19.03 -9.98 7.79
N ARG A 18 17.79 -9.50 7.70
CA ARG A 18 17.32 -8.41 6.85
C ARG A 18 16.33 -7.55 7.64
N ARG A 19 16.16 -6.31 7.21
CA ARG A 19 15.19 -5.32 7.70
C ARG A 19 13.99 -5.31 6.76
N ILE A 20 12.84 -5.77 7.24
CA ILE A 20 11.62 -5.86 6.43
C ILE A 20 10.54 -5.00 7.04
N LEU A 21 10.02 -4.06 6.25
CA LEU A 21 8.91 -3.20 6.63
C LEU A 21 7.58 -3.83 6.19
N PHE A 22 6.68 -4.08 7.14
CA PHE A 22 5.34 -4.58 6.88
C PHE A 22 4.30 -3.47 7.04
N ILE A 23 3.38 -3.34 6.09
CA ILE A 23 2.17 -2.50 6.20
C ILE A 23 0.94 -3.29 5.73
N ALA A 24 -0.26 -2.79 6.01
CA ALA A 24 -1.53 -3.42 5.61
C ALA A 24 -2.63 -2.36 5.39
N ASP A 25 -3.76 -2.78 4.79
CA ASP A 25 -5.05 -2.05 4.80
C ASP A 25 -4.95 -0.59 4.32
N ILE A 26 -4.26 -0.37 3.20
CA ILE A 26 -4.01 0.98 2.65
C ILE A 26 -5.33 1.62 2.16
N HIS A 27 -6.23 0.81 1.59
CA HIS A 27 -7.52 1.22 1.04
C HIS A 27 -7.46 2.50 0.19
N MET A 28 -6.59 2.51 -0.82
CA MET A 28 -6.57 3.59 -1.81
C MET A 28 -7.96 3.75 -2.46
N GLY A 29 -8.38 4.98 -2.70
CA GLY A 29 -9.70 5.29 -3.28
C GLY A 29 -10.91 5.23 -2.32
N ILE A 30 -10.75 4.98 -1.02
CA ILE A 30 -11.87 4.93 -0.05
C ILE A 30 -12.76 6.18 -0.06
N GLU A 31 -12.17 7.36 -0.29
CA GLU A 31 -12.92 8.62 -0.33
C GLU A 31 -13.97 8.65 -1.45
N HIS A 32 -13.74 7.93 -2.56
CA HIS A 32 -14.70 7.87 -3.66
C HIS A 32 -16.00 7.15 -3.24
N GLU A 33 -15.92 6.09 -2.45
CA GLU A 33 -17.10 5.37 -1.95
C GLU A 33 -17.83 6.17 -0.85
N LEU A 34 -17.09 6.91 -0.01
CA LEU A 34 -17.68 7.85 0.94
C LEU A 34 -18.43 8.98 0.23
N GLN A 35 -17.89 9.52 -0.87
CA GLN A 35 -18.57 10.51 -1.70
C GLN A 35 -19.89 9.98 -2.28
N LYS A 36 -19.91 8.75 -2.79
CA LYS A 36 -21.15 8.10 -3.26
C LYS A 36 -22.19 7.93 -2.15
N SER A 37 -21.73 7.77 -0.92
CA SER A 37 -22.58 7.65 0.27
C SER A 37 -23.04 9.00 0.84
N GLY A 38 -22.74 10.11 0.15
CA GLY A 38 -23.14 11.47 0.54
C GLY A 38 -22.12 12.23 1.39
N PHE A 39 -20.96 11.63 1.68
CA PHE A 39 -19.87 12.26 2.42
C PHE A 39 -18.83 12.87 1.48
N TYR A 40 -18.88 14.17 1.27
CA TYR A 40 -17.93 14.85 0.39
C TYR A 40 -16.55 15.03 1.04
N ILE A 41 -15.67 14.06 0.87
CA ILE A 41 -14.30 14.06 1.37
C ILE A 41 -13.33 14.18 0.19
N ARG A 42 -12.41 15.14 0.24
CA ARG A 42 -11.36 15.28 -0.79
C ARG A 42 -10.43 14.07 -0.74
N SER A 43 -9.97 13.58 -1.90
CA SER A 43 -8.95 12.51 -1.94
C SER A 43 -7.71 12.92 -1.13
N ARG A 44 -7.26 12.02 -0.27
CA ARG A 44 -5.99 12.12 0.45
C ARG A 44 -4.98 11.06 -0.02
N GLY A 45 -5.17 10.51 -1.24
CA GLY A 45 -4.32 9.46 -1.79
C GLY A 45 -2.84 9.87 -1.89
N GLN A 46 -2.56 11.10 -2.34
CA GLN A 46 -1.19 11.60 -2.41
C GLN A 46 -0.53 11.71 -1.03
N GLU A 47 -1.30 12.12 0.00
CA GLU A 47 -0.80 12.23 1.37
C GLU A 47 -0.50 10.84 1.96
N ARG A 48 -1.34 9.83 1.67
CA ARG A 48 -1.06 8.42 2.02
C ARG A 48 0.24 7.93 1.38
N ILE A 49 0.44 8.21 0.09
CA ILE A 49 1.67 7.82 -0.62
C ILE A 49 2.88 8.50 0.01
N THR A 50 2.83 9.81 0.26
CA THR A 50 3.92 10.54 0.92
C THR A 50 4.25 9.95 2.29
N ARG A 51 3.24 9.59 3.07
CA ARG A 51 3.40 8.98 4.39
C ARG A 51 4.10 7.61 4.32
N ILE A 52 3.73 6.78 3.34
CA ILE A 52 4.40 5.49 3.08
C ILE A 52 5.86 5.71 2.63
N CYS A 53 6.11 6.68 1.74
CA CYS A 53 7.48 7.00 1.30
C CYS A 53 8.37 7.51 2.45
N ASN A 54 7.82 8.34 3.34
CA ASN A 54 8.53 8.81 4.53
C ASN A 54 8.83 7.64 5.46
N LEU A 55 7.86 6.76 5.70
CA LEU A 55 8.05 5.56 6.51
C LEU A 55 9.18 4.68 5.97
N ILE A 56 9.26 4.47 4.65
CA ILE A 56 10.36 3.75 4.00
C ILE A 56 11.70 4.46 4.23
N THR A 57 11.73 5.78 4.07
CA THR A 57 12.96 6.58 4.20
C THR A 57 13.48 6.63 5.64
N GLU A 58 12.58 6.72 6.62
CA GLU A 58 12.92 6.79 8.05
C GLU A 58 13.33 5.42 8.61
N SER A 59 12.66 4.36 8.16
CA SER A 59 12.96 3.00 8.62
C SER A 59 14.11 2.32 7.87
N ASP A 60 14.47 2.80 6.67
CA ASP A 60 15.55 2.28 5.82
C ASP A 60 15.55 0.74 5.68
N PRO A 61 14.43 0.12 5.24
CA PRO A 61 14.32 -1.33 5.14
C PRO A 61 14.98 -1.86 3.86
N ASP A 62 15.43 -3.12 3.89
CA ASP A 62 15.93 -3.81 2.70
C ASP A 62 14.81 -4.12 1.70
N MET A 63 13.59 -4.34 2.20
CA MET A 63 12.38 -4.49 1.39
C MET A 63 11.10 -4.22 2.19
N MET A 64 10.00 -4.15 1.47
CA MET A 64 8.67 -3.98 2.03
C MET A 64 7.71 -5.12 1.68
N VAL A 65 6.79 -5.43 2.60
CA VAL A 65 5.68 -6.36 2.37
C VAL A 65 4.36 -5.65 2.67
N ILE A 66 3.43 -5.71 1.73
CA ILE A 66 2.09 -5.13 1.85
C ILE A 66 1.09 -6.27 2.05
N LEU A 67 0.51 -6.34 3.24
CA LEU A 67 -0.39 -7.39 3.70
C LEU A 67 -1.85 -7.03 3.38
N GLY A 68 -2.17 -7.02 2.09
CA GLY A 68 -3.54 -6.96 1.60
C GLY A 68 -4.25 -5.62 1.75
N ASP A 69 -5.47 -5.60 1.24
CA ASP A 69 -6.43 -4.50 1.22
C ASP A 69 -5.79 -3.17 0.78
N VAL A 70 -5.05 -3.24 -0.33
CA VAL A 70 -4.35 -2.12 -0.95
C VAL A 70 -5.33 -1.15 -1.60
N LYS A 71 -6.29 -1.69 -2.35
CA LYS A 71 -7.37 -0.90 -2.96
C LYS A 71 -8.65 -1.05 -2.13
N HIS A 72 -9.64 -0.19 -2.36
CA HIS A 72 -10.87 -0.20 -1.57
C HIS A 72 -12.04 -0.83 -2.31
N ARG A 73 -12.17 -0.63 -3.63
CA ARG A 73 -13.41 -0.95 -4.32
C ARG A 73 -13.52 -2.43 -4.74
N ILE A 74 -14.70 -3.01 -4.52
CA ILE A 74 -15.12 -4.32 -5.05
C ILE A 74 -16.57 -4.20 -5.57
N PRO A 75 -16.90 -4.57 -6.83
CA PRO A 75 -16.01 -4.88 -7.95
C PRO A 75 -15.48 -3.63 -8.68
N GLY A 76 -14.36 -3.81 -9.38
CA GLY A 76 -13.75 -2.82 -10.28
C GLY A 76 -12.96 -1.73 -9.57
N THR A 77 -12.36 -0.83 -10.36
CA THR A 77 -11.49 0.25 -9.88
C THR A 77 -12.05 1.60 -10.31
N SER A 78 -12.11 2.59 -9.43
CA SER A 78 -12.51 3.95 -9.83
C SER A 78 -11.39 4.66 -10.61
N TYR A 79 -11.69 5.71 -11.37
CA TYR A 79 -10.64 6.50 -12.03
C TYR A 79 -9.63 7.07 -11.02
N GLN A 80 -10.11 7.59 -9.89
CA GLN A 80 -9.26 8.09 -8.81
C GLN A 80 -8.32 6.99 -8.29
N GLU A 81 -8.90 5.83 -7.94
CA GLU A 81 -8.17 4.67 -7.42
C GLU A 81 -7.14 4.15 -8.42
N PHE A 82 -7.46 4.12 -9.71
CA PHE A 82 -6.52 3.72 -10.76
C PHE A 82 -5.27 4.62 -10.79
N PHE A 83 -5.43 5.94 -10.75
CA PHE A 83 -4.31 6.87 -10.70
C PHE A 83 -3.54 6.77 -9.38
N GLU A 84 -4.26 6.65 -8.27
CA GLU A 84 -3.69 6.49 -6.93
C GLU A 84 -2.82 5.22 -6.81
N LEU A 85 -3.28 4.08 -7.31
CA LEU A 85 -2.54 2.81 -7.30
C LEU A 85 -1.28 2.88 -8.18
N ASN A 86 -1.38 3.45 -9.39
CA ASN A 86 -0.23 3.65 -10.27
C ASN A 86 0.83 4.54 -9.60
N ASN A 87 0.42 5.64 -8.97
CA ASN A 87 1.32 6.54 -8.27
C ASN A 87 1.96 5.88 -7.05
N LEU A 88 1.18 5.11 -6.27
CA LEU A 88 1.66 4.36 -5.10
C LEU A 88 2.78 3.40 -5.49
N PHE A 89 2.51 2.47 -6.41
CA PHE A 89 3.50 1.46 -6.76
C PHE A 89 4.69 2.05 -7.53
N SER A 90 4.47 3.08 -8.36
CA SER A 90 5.57 3.81 -9.01
C SER A 90 6.49 4.49 -7.98
N ALA A 91 5.93 5.05 -6.91
CA ALA A 91 6.71 5.67 -5.84
C ALA A 91 7.50 4.64 -5.03
N ILE A 92 6.88 3.53 -4.62
CA ILE A 92 7.56 2.47 -3.85
C ILE A 92 8.69 1.84 -4.67
N ARG A 93 8.45 1.52 -5.95
CA ARG A 93 9.46 0.94 -6.87
C ARG A 93 10.74 1.77 -6.99
N LYS A 94 10.66 3.10 -6.81
CA LYS A 94 11.82 3.99 -6.87
C LYS A 94 12.65 3.96 -5.59
N LEU A 95 12.06 3.52 -4.48
CA LEU A 95 12.71 3.51 -3.17
C LEU A 95 13.30 2.14 -2.86
N ILE A 96 12.48 1.08 -2.93
CA ILE A 96 12.86 -0.26 -2.46
C ILE A 96 12.11 -1.38 -3.22
N PRO A 97 12.61 -2.62 -3.19
CA PRO A 97 11.84 -3.79 -3.56
C PRO A 97 10.64 -3.99 -2.62
N PHE A 98 9.54 -4.53 -3.16
CA PHE A 98 8.36 -4.84 -2.35
C PHE A 98 7.60 -6.05 -2.89
N ILE A 99 6.78 -6.67 -2.02
CA ILE A 99 5.83 -7.73 -2.37
C ILE A 99 4.46 -7.38 -1.80
N VAL A 100 3.41 -7.59 -2.59
CA VAL A 100 2.01 -7.51 -2.16
C VAL A 100 1.45 -8.91 -1.95
N THR A 101 0.85 -9.14 -0.78
CA THR A 101 0.02 -10.31 -0.50
C THR A 101 -1.44 -9.88 -0.60
N PRO A 102 -2.16 -10.15 -1.71
CA PRO A 102 -3.48 -9.56 -1.95
C PRO A 102 -4.53 -9.94 -0.90
N GLY A 103 -5.29 -8.95 -0.42
CA GLY A 103 -6.42 -9.11 0.49
C GLY A 103 -7.74 -9.37 -0.23
N ASN A 104 -8.86 -9.26 0.50
CA ASN A 104 -10.19 -9.43 -0.08
C ASN A 104 -10.64 -8.21 -0.90
N HIS A 105 -10.07 -7.02 -0.64
CA HIS A 105 -10.34 -5.83 -1.46
C HIS A 105 -9.50 -5.74 -2.73
N ASP A 106 -8.56 -6.66 -2.95
CA ASP A 106 -7.58 -6.60 -4.04
C ASP A 106 -7.86 -7.40 -5.34
N PRO A 107 -9.09 -7.86 -5.70
CA PRO A 107 -9.30 -8.45 -7.03
C PRO A 107 -8.90 -7.48 -8.17
N GLY A 108 -8.00 -7.90 -9.06
CA GLY A 108 -7.48 -7.08 -10.16
C GLY A 108 -6.25 -6.23 -9.81
N ILE A 109 -5.69 -6.34 -8.60
CA ILE A 109 -4.48 -5.60 -8.21
C ILE A 109 -3.25 -5.99 -9.06
N GLU A 110 -3.25 -7.21 -9.62
CA GLU A 110 -2.21 -7.72 -10.50
C GLU A 110 -1.99 -6.86 -11.74
N GLU A 111 -2.98 -6.10 -12.19
CA GLU A 111 -2.86 -5.16 -13.32
C GLU A 111 -1.88 -4.01 -13.05
N PHE A 112 -1.62 -3.71 -11.77
CA PHE A 112 -0.75 -2.63 -11.32
C PHE A 112 0.63 -3.12 -10.89
N LEU A 113 0.87 -4.43 -10.88
CA LEU A 113 2.05 -5.08 -10.32
C LEU A 113 2.84 -5.83 -11.39
N LYS A 114 4.14 -5.99 -11.16
CA LYS A 114 4.97 -6.95 -11.89
C LYS A 114 4.81 -8.34 -11.27
N THR A 115 5.16 -9.37 -12.03
CA THR A 115 5.08 -10.77 -11.61
C THR A 115 5.84 -11.06 -10.31
N GLU A 116 6.96 -10.38 -10.07
CA GLU A 116 7.80 -10.51 -8.88
C GLU A 116 7.32 -9.70 -7.66
N GLU A 117 6.35 -8.80 -7.84
CA GLU A 117 5.84 -7.89 -6.81
C GLU A 117 4.55 -8.41 -6.15
N ILE A 118 4.09 -9.60 -6.51
CA ILE A 118 2.89 -10.23 -5.97
C ILE A 118 3.22 -11.62 -5.41
N SER A 119 2.76 -11.91 -4.19
CA SER A 119 2.90 -13.24 -3.62
C SER A 119 2.00 -14.21 -4.38
N LYS A 120 2.51 -15.41 -4.68
CA LYS A 120 1.66 -16.48 -5.22
C LYS A 120 0.64 -16.87 -4.15
N LYS A 121 -0.63 -16.98 -4.52
CA LYS A 121 -1.62 -17.68 -3.70
C LYS A 121 -1.29 -19.17 -3.83
N GLU A 122 -0.81 -19.78 -2.76
CA GLU A 122 -0.76 -21.25 -2.62
C GLU A 122 -2.17 -21.83 -2.46
#